data_AF-A0A4R4P267-F1
#
_entry.id   AF-A0A4R4P267-F1
#
_cell.length_a   1.000
_cell.length_b   1.000
_cell.length_c   1.000
_cell.angle_alpha   90.00
_cell.angle_beta   90.00
_cell.angle_gamma   90.00
#
_symmetry.space_group_name_H-M   'P 1'
#
loop_
_entity.id
_entity.type
_entity.pdbx_description
1 polymer ?
#
loop_
_entity_poly.entity_id
_entity_poly.type
_entity_poly.pdbx_seq_one_letter_code
_entity_poly.pdbx_strand_id
1 'polypeptide(L)'
;MSPDERTFAMLWPALRALAHGALSAEQLTWLRERFGLIDSPRTEGPGAAQSIAHVNRTDPEGTPVVLDLARTGESGWVLTLFHTGEQPNADSVESLRTAFRAAIAQLGLTLVEIEPAGSADEVYVAPVGSGTAESAFAAHWELPGELEQVWSHVGVLADAPRDVLEVKLRELMQTPAWASAPAGLRQQAEDFLHGD
;
A
#
# COMPACT_ATOMS: atom_id res chain seq x y z
N MET A 1 -2.89 -29.84 -31.83
CA MET A 1 -3.49 -28.84 -30.93
C MET A 1 -2.93 -29.09 -29.55
N SER A 2 -1.89 -28.34 -29.17
CA SER A 2 -1.38 -28.37 -27.79
C SER A 2 -2.37 -27.63 -26.88
N PRO A 3 -2.61 -28.13 -25.67
CA PRO A 3 -3.44 -27.44 -24.70
C PRO A 3 -2.68 -26.23 -24.15
N ASP A 4 -3.31 -25.06 -24.24
CA ASP A 4 -3.18 -23.96 -23.29
C ASP A 4 -1.76 -23.63 -22.79
N GLU A 5 -0.95 -22.95 -23.60
CA GLU A 5 -0.04 -21.95 -23.06
C GLU A 5 -0.90 -20.81 -22.49
N ARG A 6 -1.47 -21.02 -21.29
CA ARG A 6 -1.99 -19.91 -20.50
C ARG A 6 -0.78 -19.10 -20.09
N THR A 7 -0.47 -18.06 -20.85
CA THR A 7 0.39 -16.98 -20.40
C THR A 7 -0.27 -16.42 -19.14
N PHE A 8 0.24 -16.83 -17.97
CA PHE A 8 -0.22 -16.29 -16.70
C PHE A 8 0.05 -14.79 -16.73
N ALA A 9 -1.01 -13.98 -16.79
CA ALA A 9 -0.88 -12.54 -16.71
C ALA A 9 -0.39 -12.20 -15.30
N MET A 10 0.82 -11.65 -15.20
CA MET A 10 1.38 -11.27 -13.92
C MET A 10 0.60 -10.07 -13.38
N LEU A 11 0.01 -10.25 -12.20
CA LEU A 11 -0.79 -9.23 -11.53
C LEU A 11 0.10 -8.41 -10.60
N TRP A 12 0.20 -7.12 -10.90
CA TRP A 12 0.97 -6.16 -10.12
C TRP A 12 0.02 -5.23 -9.35
N PRO A 13 0.26 -4.98 -8.05
CA PRO A 13 -0.59 -4.06 -7.29
C PRO A 13 -0.31 -2.63 -7.73
N ALA A 14 -1.34 -1.91 -8.16
CA ALA A 14 -1.31 -0.46 -8.38
C ALA A 14 -1.78 0.31 -7.14
N LEU A 15 -2.63 -0.31 -6.33
CA LEU A 15 -3.15 0.26 -5.08
C LEU A 15 -3.52 -0.87 -4.13
N ARG A 16 -3.11 -0.75 -2.86
CA ARG A 16 -3.45 -1.72 -1.82
C ARG A 16 -3.84 -0.98 -0.55
N ALA A 17 -5.00 -1.27 0.02
CA ALA A 17 -5.42 -0.76 1.33
C ALA A 17 -5.56 -1.93 2.31
N LEU A 18 -4.85 -1.86 3.42
CA LEU A 18 -4.93 -2.81 4.54
C LEU A 18 -5.71 -2.18 5.68
N ALA A 19 -6.67 -2.93 6.20
CA ALA A 19 -7.49 -2.52 7.33
C ALA A 19 -7.69 -3.65 8.33
N HIS A 20 -7.99 -3.28 9.58
CA HIS A 20 -8.24 -4.21 10.67
C HIS A 20 -9.59 -3.94 11.33
N GLY A 21 -10.32 -5.01 11.65
CA GLY A 21 -11.59 -4.96 12.37
C GLY A 21 -12.54 -6.09 11.98
N ALA A 22 -13.60 -6.25 12.75
CA ALA A 22 -14.64 -7.23 12.43
C ALA A 22 -15.64 -6.64 11.42
N LEU A 23 -16.01 -7.43 10.41
CA LEU A 23 -17.15 -7.13 9.55
C LEU A 23 -18.24 -8.17 9.77
N SER A 24 -19.48 -7.71 9.93
CA SER A 24 -20.67 -8.56 9.86
C SER A 24 -20.88 -9.06 8.42
N ALA A 25 -21.74 -10.08 8.26
CA ALA A 25 -22.13 -10.56 6.94
C ALA A 25 -22.78 -9.45 6.08
N GLU A 26 -23.61 -8.60 6.69
CA GLU A 26 -24.26 -7.47 6.00
C GLU A 26 -23.23 -6.42 5.54
N GLN A 27 -22.25 -6.11 6.39
CA GLN A 27 -21.16 -5.19 6.04
C GLN A 27 -20.29 -5.75 4.90
N LEU A 28 -20.03 -7.06 4.90
CA LEU A 28 -19.29 -7.72 3.83
C LEU A 28 -20.07 -7.71 2.51
N THR A 29 -21.38 -7.96 2.55
CA THR A 29 -22.26 -7.83 1.38
C THR A 29 -22.26 -6.40 0.85
N TRP A 30 -22.42 -5.41 1.72
CA TRP A 30 -22.37 -4.00 1.33
C TRP A 30 -21.03 -3.64 0.68
N LEU A 31 -19.90 -4.12 1.22
CA LEU A 31 -18.57 -3.86 0.66
C LEU A 31 -18.44 -4.45 -0.75
N ARG A 32 -18.92 -5.68 -0.95
CA ARG A 32 -18.95 -6.33 -2.27
C ARG A 32 -19.82 -5.56 -3.26
N GLU A 33 -21.01 -5.12 -2.86
CA GLU A 33 -21.89 -4.31 -3.71
C GLU A 33 -21.27 -2.95 -4.05
N ARG A 34 -20.72 -2.25 -3.05
CA ARG A 34 -20.07 -0.94 -3.20
C ARG A 34 -18.96 -0.97 -4.23
N PHE A 35 -18.24 -2.08 -4.30
CA PHE A 35 -17.13 -2.29 -5.23
C PHE A 35 -17.47 -3.25 -6.38
N GLY A 36 -18.73 -3.65 -6.55
CA GLY A 36 -19.19 -4.58 -7.59
C GLY A 36 -18.38 -5.87 -7.68
N LEU A 37 -17.99 -6.44 -6.54
CA LEU A 37 -17.22 -7.66 -6.45
C LEU A 37 -18.12 -8.88 -6.65
N ILE A 38 -17.60 -9.88 -7.35
CA ILE A 38 -18.23 -11.19 -7.47
C ILE A 38 -17.79 -12.04 -6.27
N ASP A 39 -18.72 -12.74 -5.64
CA ASP A 39 -18.44 -13.67 -4.53
C ASP A 39 -17.78 -14.96 -5.03
N SER A 40 -16.58 -14.78 -5.58
CA SER A 40 -15.68 -15.81 -6.03
C SER A 40 -14.27 -15.33 -5.77
N PRO A 41 -13.43 -16.14 -5.11
CA PRO A 41 -12.02 -15.81 -4.95
C PRO A 41 -11.33 -15.79 -6.31
N ARG A 42 -10.26 -15.02 -6.40
CA ARG A 42 -9.32 -15.09 -7.51
C ARG A 42 -8.47 -16.36 -7.36
N THR A 43 -8.07 -16.97 -8.47
CA THR A 43 -7.32 -18.25 -8.46
C THR A 43 -5.83 -18.11 -8.75
N GLU A 44 -5.37 -16.90 -9.09
CA GLU A 44 -4.00 -16.65 -9.54
C GLU A 44 -3.47 -15.28 -9.06
N GLY A 45 -2.15 -15.11 -9.15
CA GLY A 45 -1.44 -13.89 -8.74
C GLY A 45 -1.20 -13.77 -7.22
N PRO A 46 -0.46 -12.72 -6.80
CA PRO A 46 -0.16 -12.50 -5.38
C PRO A 46 -1.44 -12.37 -4.55
N GLY A 47 -1.47 -13.02 -3.38
CA GLY A 47 -2.60 -12.96 -2.44
C GLY A 47 -3.83 -13.78 -2.82
N ALA A 48 -3.82 -14.55 -3.92
CA ALA A 48 -5.00 -15.31 -4.37
C ALA A 48 -5.54 -16.30 -3.33
N ALA A 49 -4.67 -16.93 -2.53
CA ALA A 49 -5.07 -17.85 -1.48
C ALA A 49 -5.92 -17.18 -0.37
N GLN A 50 -5.80 -15.85 -0.24
CA GLN A 50 -6.51 -15.04 0.73
C GLN A 50 -7.72 -14.32 0.11
N SER A 51 -7.83 -14.30 -1.22
CA SER A 51 -8.94 -13.68 -1.94
C SER A 51 -10.26 -14.33 -1.53
N ILE A 52 -11.30 -13.52 -1.40
CA ILE A 52 -12.67 -13.99 -1.13
C ILE A 52 -13.69 -13.44 -2.13
N ALA A 53 -13.35 -12.37 -2.85
CA ALA A 53 -14.21 -11.77 -3.87
C ALA A 53 -13.36 -10.90 -4.79
N HIS A 54 -13.63 -10.93 -6.10
CA HIS A 54 -12.94 -10.08 -7.06
C HIS A 54 -13.84 -9.65 -8.21
N VAL A 55 -13.37 -8.69 -9.00
CA VAL A 55 -13.99 -8.32 -10.27
C VAL A 55 -12.92 -7.86 -11.26
N ASN A 56 -13.03 -8.33 -12.50
CA ASN A 56 -12.22 -7.84 -13.61
C ASN A 56 -12.92 -6.63 -14.24
N ARG A 57 -12.16 -5.58 -14.51
CA ARG A 57 -12.64 -4.33 -15.09
C ARG A 57 -11.64 -3.80 -16.10
N THR A 58 -12.06 -2.74 -16.75
CA THR A 58 -11.21 -1.91 -17.59
C THR A 58 -11.28 -0.50 -17.03
N ASP A 59 -10.13 0.16 -16.88
CA ASP A 59 -10.10 1.57 -16.50
C ASP A 59 -10.60 2.46 -17.68
N PRO A 60 -10.77 3.78 -17.48
CA PRO A 60 -11.24 4.67 -18.54
C PRO A 60 -10.34 4.73 -19.79
N GLU A 61 -9.06 4.35 -19.67
CA GLU A 61 -8.09 4.35 -20.78
C GLU A 61 -8.04 3.02 -21.54
N GLY A 62 -8.76 1.99 -21.07
CA GLY A 62 -8.76 0.68 -21.71
C GLY A 62 -7.86 -0.34 -21.03
N THR A 63 -7.21 0.01 -19.91
CA THR A 63 -6.27 -0.87 -19.19
C THR A 63 -7.04 -1.94 -18.40
N PRO A 64 -6.75 -3.24 -18.59
CA PRO A 64 -7.33 -4.30 -17.78
C PRO A 64 -6.85 -4.19 -16.32
N VAL A 65 -7.80 -4.16 -15.40
CA VAL A 65 -7.55 -4.10 -13.96
C VAL A 65 -8.39 -5.13 -13.22
N VAL A 66 -7.90 -5.57 -12.06
CA VAL A 66 -8.62 -6.49 -11.19
C VAL A 66 -8.75 -5.88 -9.81
N LEU A 67 -9.98 -5.74 -9.34
CA LEU A 67 -10.22 -5.34 -7.96
C LEU A 67 -10.49 -6.58 -7.12
N ASP A 68 -9.74 -6.75 -6.04
CA ASP A 68 -9.78 -7.91 -5.15
C ASP A 68 -10.05 -7.50 -3.70
N LEU A 69 -10.76 -8.36 -2.99
CA LEU A 69 -10.96 -8.32 -1.55
C LEU A 69 -10.43 -9.62 -0.95
N ALA A 70 -9.50 -9.50 0.00
CA ALA A 70 -8.81 -10.62 0.63
C ALA A 70 -8.78 -10.52 2.16
N ARG A 71 -8.54 -11.66 2.82
CA ARG A 71 -8.36 -11.80 4.28
C ARG A 71 -6.89 -11.92 4.65
N THR A 72 -6.40 -11.10 5.57
CA THR A 72 -5.01 -11.19 6.10
C THR A 72 -4.93 -11.77 7.52
N GLY A 73 -5.99 -12.47 7.95
CA GLY A 73 -6.12 -13.08 9.28
C GLY A 73 -7.59 -13.10 9.71
N GLU A 74 -7.84 -13.27 11.00
CA GLU A 74 -9.22 -13.30 11.55
C GLU A 74 -9.94 -11.95 11.38
N SER A 75 -9.21 -10.84 11.53
CA SER A 75 -9.76 -9.48 11.49
C SER A 75 -9.05 -8.58 10.47
N GLY A 76 -8.16 -9.14 9.64
CA GLY A 76 -7.43 -8.39 8.62
C GLY A 76 -8.12 -8.43 7.26
N TRP A 77 -8.19 -7.28 6.60
CA TRP A 77 -8.81 -7.08 5.30
C TRP A 77 -7.89 -6.35 4.36
N VAL A 78 -7.83 -6.79 3.10
CA VAL A 78 -7.07 -6.12 2.06
C VAL A 78 -7.96 -5.88 0.85
N LEU A 79 -8.03 -4.64 0.42
CA LEU A 79 -8.56 -4.25 -0.89
C LEU A 79 -7.38 -3.97 -1.81
N THR A 80 -7.36 -4.54 -3.01
CA THR A 80 -6.25 -4.33 -3.94
C THR A 80 -6.73 -4.13 -5.36
N LEU A 81 -6.23 -3.07 -6.01
CA LEU A 81 -6.30 -2.88 -7.45
C LEU A 81 -5.03 -3.47 -8.07
N PHE A 82 -5.20 -4.48 -8.89
CA PHE A 82 -4.16 -5.06 -9.72
C PHE A 82 -4.30 -4.61 -11.16
N HIS A 83 -3.20 -4.64 -11.89
CA HIS A 83 -3.16 -4.46 -13.34
C HIS A 83 -2.31 -5.54 -14.00
N THR A 84 -2.54 -5.74 -15.30
CA THR A 84 -1.74 -6.65 -16.13
C THR A 84 -1.06 -5.83 -17.22
N GLY A 85 0.27 -5.65 -17.10
CA GLY A 85 1.03 -4.86 -18.06
C GLY A 85 1.07 -3.38 -17.69
N GLU A 86 0.40 -2.53 -18.48
CA GLU A 86 0.45 -1.07 -18.31
C GLU A 86 -0.15 -0.63 -16.97
N GLN A 87 0.43 0.41 -16.38
CA GLN A 87 -0.03 0.97 -15.11
C GLN A 87 -1.38 1.67 -15.32
N PRO A 88 -2.37 1.49 -14.42
CA PRO A 88 -3.64 2.19 -14.53
C PRO A 88 -3.45 3.70 -14.46
N ASN A 89 -4.39 4.41 -15.06
CA ASN A 89 -4.44 5.87 -14.99
C ASN A 89 -4.40 6.37 -13.52
N ALA A 90 -3.61 7.42 -13.25
CA ALA A 90 -3.39 7.96 -11.92
C ALA A 90 -4.68 8.49 -11.25
N ASP A 91 -5.57 9.14 -12.00
CA ASP A 91 -6.86 9.63 -11.49
C ASP A 91 -7.78 8.45 -11.09
N SER A 92 -7.66 7.32 -11.79
CA SER A 92 -8.40 6.09 -11.45
C SER A 92 -7.87 5.45 -10.16
N VAL A 93 -6.55 5.43 -9.97
CA VAL A 93 -5.91 5.00 -8.73
C VAL A 93 -6.34 5.90 -7.57
N GLU A 94 -6.30 7.22 -7.74
CA GLU A 94 -6.65 8.18 -6.69
C GLU A 94 -8.15 8.14 -6.33
N SER A 95 -9.01 8.04 -7.33
CA SER A 95 -10.46 7.87 -7.12
C SER A 95 -10.75 6.61 -6.30
N LEU A 96 -10.04 5.52 -6.56
CA LEU A 96 -10.22 4.27 -5.85
C LEU A 96 -9.61 4.30 -4.45
N ARG A 97 -8.48 4.97 -4.24
CA ARG A 97 -7.91 5.26 -2.91
C ARG A 97 -8.93 5.96 -2.03
N THR A 98 -9.49 7.06 -2.53
CA THR A 98 -10.53 7.81 -1.81
C THR A 98 -11.73 6.92 -1.48
N ALA A 99 -12.15 6.06 -2.42
CA ALA A 99 -13.25 5.12 -2.19
C ALA A 99 -12.92 4.05 -1.14
N PHE A 100 -11.70 3.49 -1.14
CA PHE A 100 -11.25 2.54 -0.12
C PHE A 100 -11.24 3.18 1.26
N ARG A 101 -10.63 4.37 1.39
CA ARG A 101 -10.57 5.11 2.64
C ARG A 101 -11.97 5.41 3.20
N ALA A 102 -12.87 5.88 2.34
CA ALA A 102 -14.26 6.15 2.73
C ALA A 102 -14.99 4.87 3.19
N ALA A 103 -14.80 3.74 2.50
CA ALA A 103 -15.41 2.47 2.88
C ALA A 103 -14.87 1.95 4.22
N ILE A 104 -13.55 2.01 4.42
CA ILE A 104 -12.89 1.60 5.67
C ILE A 104 -13.43 2.42 6.85
N ALA A 105 -13.49 3.75 6.70
CA ALA A 105 -14.03 4.64 7.72
C ALA A 105 -15.52 4.39 7.99
N GLN A 106 -16.34 4.23 6.95
CA GLN A 106 -17.77 3.97 7.07
C GLN A 106 -18.07 2.65 7.79
N LEU A 107 -17.22 1.64 7.59
CA LEU A 107 -17.35 0.33 8.23
C LEU A 107 -16.79 0.28 9.66
N GLY A 108 -16.19 1.38 10.13
CA GLY A 108 -15.56 1.45 11.46
C GLY A 108 -14.30 0.59 11.56
N LEU A 109 -13.66 0.28 10.42
CA LEU A 109 -12.38 -0.42 10.39
C LEU A 109 -11.24 0.53 10.71
N THR A 110 -10.19 0.03 11.36
CA THR A 110 -8.94 0.75 11.53
C THR A 110 -8.14 0.64 10.24
N LEU A 111 -7.88 1.77 9.58
CA LEU A 111 -6.91 1.83 8.47
C LEU A 111 -5.51 1.53 9.01
N VAL A 112 -4.81 0.60 8.39
CA VAL A 112 -3.42 0.26 8.72
C VAL A 112 -2.46 0.93 7.74
N GLU A 113 -2.75 0.85 6.44
CA GLU A 113 -1.96 1.48 5.38
C GLU A 113 -2.74 1.54 4.06
N ILE A 114 -2.35 2.49 3.20
CA ILE A 114 -2.61 2.45 1.76
C ILE A 114 -1.28 2.63 1.01
N GLU A 115 -1.00 1.75 0.05
CA GLU A 115 0.21 1.76 -0.77
C GLU A 115 -0.14 1.90 -2.27
N PRO A 116 0.48 2.83 -3.01
CA PRO A 116 1.33 3.93 -2.51
C PRO A 116 0.49 4.87 -1.63
N ALA A 117 1.06 5.58 -0.65
CA ALA A 117 0.29 6.49 0.23
C ALA A 117 0.02 7.85 -0.44
N GLY A 118 -1.19 8.38 -0.25
CA GLY A 118 -1.62 9.69 -0.75
C GLY A 118 -1.66 10.78 0.32
N SER A 119 -1.48 10.40 1.59
CA SER A 119 -1.40 11.32 2.73
C SER A 119 -0.72 10.64 3.92
N ALA A 120 -0.28 11.44 4.88
CA ALA A 120 0.42 10.97 6.08
C ALA A 120 -0.34 9.89 6.89
N ASP A 121 -1.67 9.93 6.93
CA ASP A 121 -2.47 8.97 7.71
C ASP A 121 -2.67 7.61 7.02
N GLU A 122 -2.23 7.50 5.76
CA GLU A 122 -2.23 6.25 5.00
C GLU A 122 -0.91 5.48 5.15
N VAL A 123 0.07 6.06 5.84
CA VAL A 123 1.37 5.44 6.05
C VAL A 123 1.33 4.49 7.24
N TYR A 124 1.73 3.24 7.05
CA TYR A 124 2.03 2.37 8.19
C TYR A 124 3.22 2.95 8.95
N VAL A 125 3.00 3.19 10.25
CA VAL A 125 4.05 3.52 11.21
C VAL A 125 4.05 2.43 12.26
N ALA A 126 5.16 1.70 12.35
CA ALA A 126 5.28 0.65 13.35
C ALA A 126 5.20 1.26 14.77
N PRO A 127 4.43 0.69 15.71
CA PRO A 127 4.39 1.17 17.08
C PRO A 127 5.79 1.12 17.71
N VAL A 128 6.22 2.22 18.32
CA VAL A 128 7.51 2.32 19.02
C VAL A 128 7.61 1.19 20.06
N GLY A 129 8.57 0.28 19.88
CA GLY A 129 8.80 -0.87 20.78
C GLY A 129 8.29 -2.23 20.27
N SER A 130 7.71 -2.31 19.07
CA SER A 130 7.39 -3.58 18.38
C SER A 130 8.66 -4.26 17.81
N GLY A 131 9.59 -4.59 18.70
CA GLY A 131 10.99 -4.88 18.37
C GLY A 131 11.30 -6.22 17.69
N THR A 132 10.72 -6.56 16.53
CA THR A 132 11.04 -7.86 15.90
C THR A 132 11.25 -7.93 14.40
N ALA A 133 11.03 -6.88 13.58
CA ALA A 133 11.33 -6.98 12.14
C ALA A 133 12.00 -5.74 11.53
N GLU A 134 11.42 -4.55 11.65
CA GLU A 134 12.02 -3.34 11.06
C GLU A 134 13.27 -2.85 11.80
N SER A 135 13.39 -3.16 13.09
CA SER A 135 14.60 -2.89 13.85
C SER A 135 15.82 -3.66 13.34
N ALA A 136 15.65 -4.73 12.55
CA ALA A 136 16.76 -5.46 11.94
C ALA A 136 17.20 -4.85 10.60
N PHE A 137 16.23 -4.36 9.80
CA PHE A 137 16.49 -3.76 8.48
C PHE A 137 17.24 -2.43 8.60
N ALA A 138 16.82 -1.58 9.53
CA ALA A 138 17.47 -0.30 9.79
C ALA A 138 18.62 -0.36 10.80
N ALA A 139 18.97 -1.52 11.36
CA ALA A 139 20.12 -1.62 12.26
C ALA A 139 21.48 -1.64 11.52
N HIS A 140 21.50 -2.05 10.25
CA HIS A 140 22.73 -2.24 9.47
C HIS A 140 22.72 -1.50 8.13
N TRP A 141 21.80 -0.56 7.94
CA TRP A 141 21.73 0.20 6.70
C TRP A 141 22.79 1.31 6.69
N GLU A 142 23.70 1.27 5.72
CA GLU A 142 24.58 2.40 5.40
C GLU A 142 23.78 3.47 4.66
N LEU A 143 23.42 4.54 5.38
CA LEU A 143 22.63 5.63 4.84
C LEU A 143 23.39 6.37 3.73
N PRO A 144 22.72 6.70 2.60
CA PRO A 144 23.33 7.46 1.51
C PRO A 144 23.65 8.89 1.95
N GLY A 145 24.46 9.59 1.16
CA GLY A 145 24.79 11.00 1.42
C GLY A 145 23.66 11.98 1.10
N GLU A 146 22.75 11.60 0.21
CA GLU A 146 21.68 12.45 -0.33
C GLU A 146 20.29 11.94 0.07
N LEU A 147 19.41 12.86 0.49
CA LEU A 147 18.07 12.55 0.96
C LEU A 147 17.19 11.91 -0.12
N GLU A 148 17.34 12.31 -1.39
CA GLU A 148 16.59 11.73 -2.51
C GLU A 148 16.81 10.21 -2.66
N GLN A 149 17.98 9.70 -2.27
CA GLN A 149 18.30 8.27 -2.37
C GLN A 149 17.67 7.45 -1.23
N VAL A 150 17.27 8.10 -0.13
CA VAL A 150 16.63 7.48 1.03
C VAL A 150 15.24 6.97 0.68
N TRP A 151 14.47 7.71 -0.13
CA TRP A 151 13.04 7.43 -0.39
C TRP A 151 12.78 6.04 -0.94
N SER A 152 13.57 5.62 -1.93
CA SER A 152 13.48 4.27 -2.50
C SER A 152 13.73 3.16 -1.47
N HIS A 153 14.59 3.39 -0.47
CA HIS A 153 14.91 2.42 0.57
C HIS A 153 13.84 2.33 1.66
N VAL A 154 13.13 3.43 1.92
CA VAL A 154 12.00 3.46 2.88
C VAL A 154 10.66 3.14 2.21
N GLY A 155 10.69 2.64 0.97
CA GLY A 155 9.50 2.18 0.25
C GLY A 155 8.59 3.30 -0.23
N VAL A 156 9.12 4.52 -0.41
CA VAL A 156 8.35 5.69 -0.84
C VAL A 156 8.73 6.06 -2.27
N LEU A 157 7.74 6.41 -3.08
CA LEU A 157 7.96 6.93 -4.44
C LEU A 157 8.54 8.35 -4.37
N ALA A 158 9.37 8.71 -5.36
CA ALA A 158 10.03 10.02 -5.38
C ALA A 158 9.05 11.20 -5.53
N ASP A 159 7.86 10.96 -6.08
CA ASP A 159 6.76 11.90 -6.27
C ASP A 159 5.70 11.83 -5.14
N ALA A 160 5.99 11.13 -4.04
CA ALA A 160 5.08 11.04 -2.92
C ALA A 160 4.81 12.43 -2.29
N PRO A 161 3.61 12.63 -1.73
CA PRO A 161 3.28 13.85 -1.00
C PRO A 161 4.29 14.19 0.09
N ARG A 162 4.54 15.48 0.30
CA ARG A 162 5.53 15.97 1.29
C ARG A 162 5.26 15.42 2.69
N ASP A 163 3.99 15.40 3.11
CA ASP A 163 3.58 14.90 4.42
C ASP A 163 3.85 13.39 4.59
N VAL A 164 3.73 12.59 3.53
CA VAL A 164 4.13 11.17 3.49
C VAL A 164 5.63 11.02 3.69
N LEU A 165 6.43 11.81 2.94
CA LEU A 165 7.89 11.82 3.06
C LEU A 165 8.34 12.25 4.47
N GLU A 166 7.67 13.22 5.07
CA GLU A 166 7.95 13.65 6.44
C GLU A 166 7.69 12.54 7.48
N VAL A 167 6.57 11.81 7.36
CA VAL A 167 6.28 10.69 8.27
C VAL A 167 7.37 9.62 8.18
N LYS A 168 7.74 9.23 6.96
CA LYS A 168 8.77 8.21 6.72
C LYS A 168 10.17 8.66 7.13
N LEU A 169 10.49 9.94 6.95
CA LEU A 169 11.73 10.51 7.47
C LEU A 169 11.75 10.50 9.00
N ARG A 170 10.67 10.91 9.68
CA ARG A 170 10.57 10.87 11.15
C ARG A 170 10.65 9.44 11.69
N GLU A 171 10.10 8.46 10.98
CA GLU A 171 10.24 7.04 11.30
C GLU A 171 11.71 6.58 11.16
N LEU A 172 12.37 6.90 10.05
CA LEU A 172 13.79 6.63 9.85
C LEU A 172 14.66 7.24 10.95
N MET A 173 14.37 8.48 11.36
CA MET A 173 15.09 9.19 12.42
C MET A 173 15.02 8.50 13.80
N GLN A 174 14.06 7.61 14.00
CA GLN A 174 13.94 6.81 15.23
C GLN A 174 14.73 5.50 15.18
N THR A 175 15.32 5.15 14.02
CA THR A 175 16.06 3.91 13.84
C THR A 175 17.53 4.01 14.27
N PRO A 176 18.19 2.89 14.59
CA PRO A 176 19.62 2.89 14.89
C PRO A 176 20.51 3.38 13.74
N ALA A 177 20.19 3.12 12.47
CA ALA A 177 20.95 3.62 11.32
C ALA A 177 21.10 5.15 11.34
N TRP A 178 20.06 5.87 11.76
CA TRP A 178 20.09 7.32 11.82
C TRP A 178 21.14 7.88 12.80
N ALA A 179 21.43 7.13 13.87
CA ALA A 179 22.47 7.50 14.84
C ALA A 179 23.86 7.62 14.19
N SER A 180 24.07 6.97 13.04
CA SER A 180 25.29 7.01 12.24
C SER A 180 25.14 7.76 10.90
N ALA A 181 24.02 8.46 10.68
CA ALA A 181 23.76 9.21 9.45
C ALA A 181 24.86 10.25 9.14
N PRO A 182 25.28 10.42 7.87
CA PRO A 182 26.21 11.47 7.46
C PRO A 182 25.71 12.86 7.85
N ALA A 183 26.62 13.78 8.21
CA ALA A 183 26.25 15.14 8.61
C ALA A 183 25.48 15.90 7.52
N GLY A 184 25.87 15.71 6.25
CA GLY A 184 25.14 16.28 5.11
C GLY A 184 23.70 15.80 5.02
N LEU A 185 23.47 14.50 5.20
CA LEU A 185 22.13 13.92 5.21
C LEU A 185 21.27 14.47 6.37
N ARG A 186 21.86 14.64 7.56
CA ARG A 186 21.16 15.24 8.71
C ARG A 186 20.73 16.67 8.43
N GLN A 187 21.59 17.48 7.84
CA GLN A 187 21.24 18.85 7.46
C GLN A 187 20.12 18.87 6.43
N GLN A 188 20.20 18.05 5.38
CA GLN A 188 19.14 17.95 4.37
C GLN A 188 17.80 17.53 4.98
N ALA A 189 17.80 16.60 5.94
CA ALA A 189 16.59 16.19 6.64
C ALA A 189 16.02 17.30 7.53
N GLU A 190 16.86 18.04 8.25
CA GLU A 190 16.42 19.21 9.03
C GLU A 190 15.84 20.29 8.13
N ASP A 191 16.50 20.60 7.01
CA ASP A 191 16.03 21.58 6.02
C ASP A 191 14.70 21.13 5.40
N PHE A 192 14.53 19.83 5.12
CA PHE A 192 13.29 19.27 4.60
C PHE A 192 12.13 19.35 5.62
N LEU A 193 12.41 19.11 6.90
CA LEU A 193 11.39 19.11 7.97
C LEU A 193 10.98 20.52 8.43
N HIS A 194 11.82 21.54 8.21
CA HIS A 194 11.59 22.90 8.68
C HIS A 194 11.48 23.95 7.56
N GLY A 195 11.83 23.60 6.32
CA GLY A 195 11.53 24.45 5.17
C GLY A 195 10.03 24.46 4.90
N ASP A 196 9.47 25.59 4.48
CA ASP A 196 8.07 25.68 4.05
C ASP A 196 7.86 25.10 2.65
#